data_AF-A0A6G6Y8K6-F1
#
_entry.id   AF-A0A6G6Y8K6-F1
#
_cell.length_a   1.000
_cell.length_b   1.000
_cell.length_c   1.000
_cell.angle_alpha   90.00
_cell.angle_beta   90.00
_cell.angle_gamma   90.00
#
_symmetry.space_group_name_H-M   'P 1'
#
loop_
_entity.id
_entity.type
_entity.pdbx_description
1 polymer ?
#
loop_
_entity_poly.entity_id
_entity_poly.type
_entity_poly.pdbx_seq_one_letter_code
_entity_poly.pdbx_strand_id
1 'polypeptide(L)'
;MTDQQAIEFPWALFPLFFIGMWLAIGTLLGLVSGWFALQGRFPESDAQSRRTLRMRSGKLGAVYFSGCLTFYATPRGLRVRVWHLFAPFQRAFEVPWDQITATESASWIRTRVRLSLGKPSAATMRIDAHDWERLLAAAGKTSTTDRPTVSPRSRATPIVLQWLVVTAFAATFLYGVPRLMGAEEGVPLHIAILFPGIVFGIGTLIRLARLR
;
A
#
# COMPACT_ATOMS: atom_id res chain seq x y z
N MET A 1 16.95 9.37 51.75
CA MET A 1 15.82 10.24 51.30
C MET A 1 16.16 10.61 49.87
N THR A 2 15.95 9.65 48.97
CA THR A 2 16.33 9.76 47.57
C THR A 2 15.02 9.91 46.83
N ASP A 3 14.72 11.12 46.39
CA ASP A 3 13.62 11.39 45.48
C ASP A 3 13.87 10.59 44.21
N GLN A 4 13.23 9.43 44.18
CA GLN A 4 13.11 8.59 43.01
C GLN A 4 12.21 9.37 42.07
N GLN A 5 12.82 10.29 41.29
CA GLN A 5 12.19 10.89 40.12
C GLN A 5 11.92 9.75 39.13
N ALA A 6 10.84 9.03 39.38
CA ALA A 6 10.21 8.19 38.38
C ALA A 6 10.01 9.12 37.18
N ILE A 7 10.74 8.86 36.11
CA ILE A 7 10.53 9.48 34.83
C ILE A 7 9.11 9.06 34.44
N GLU A 8 8.10 9.84 34.83
CA GLU A 8 6.73 9.63 34.41
C GLU A 8 6.76 9.72 32.90
N PHE A 9 6.67 8.56 32.24
CA PHE A 9 6.60 8.50 30.79
C PHE A 9 5.47 9.46 30.38
N PRO A 10 5.77 10.54 29.62
CA PRO A 10 4.75 11.50 29.28
C PRO A 10 3.86 10.84 28.24
N TRP A 11 2.83 10.13 28.70
CA TRP A 11 1.78 9.53 27.88
C TRP A 11 1.17 10.55 26.91
N ALA A 12 1.31 11.85 27.23
CA ALA A 12 0.98 12.98 26.37
C ALA A 12 1.81 13.07 25.06
N LEU A 13 3.06 12.58 25.01
CA LEU A 13 3.89 12.60 23.79
C LEU A 13 3.60 11.41 22.86
N PHE A 14 3.02 10.33 23.38
CA PHE A 14 2.72 9.13 22.60
C PHE A 14 1.83 9.40 21.38
N PRO A 15 0.71 10.16 21.46
CA PRO A 15 -0.12 10.46 20.29
C PRO A 15 0.62 11.25 19.21
N LEU A 16 1.39 12.27 19.58
CA LEU A 16 2.16 13.09 18.64
C LEU A 16 3.17 12.22 17.88
N PHE A 17 3.83 11.33 18.62
CA PHE A 17 4.79 10.39 18.08
C PHE A 17 4.16 9.33 17.18
N PHE A 18 3.03 8.74 17.60
CA PHE A 18 2.27 7.80 16.78
C PHE A 18 1.85 8.42 15.45
N ILE A 19 1.36 9.66 15.47
CA ILE A 19 1.03 10.40 14.25
C ILE A 19 2.28 10.57 13.39
N GLY A 20 3.42 10.99 13.95
CA GLY A 20 4.68 11.13 13.22
C GLY A 20 5.14 9.84 12.52
N MET A 21 5.14 8.71 13.25
CA MET A 21 5.46 7.39 12.68
C MET A 21 4.49 7.01 11.57
N TRP A 22 3.19 7.19 11.81
CA TRP A 22 2.15 6.85 10.85
C TRP A 22 2.29 7.64 9.54
N LEU A 23 2.56 8.94 9.65
CA LEU A 23 2.87 9.82 8.52
C LEU A 23 4.13 9.37 7.77
N ALA A 24 5.19 9.00 8.48
CA ALA A 24 6.44 8.52 7.88
C ALA A 24 6.24 7.21 7.10
N ILE A 25 5.53 6.23 7.68
CA ILE A 25 5.21 4.96 7.04
C ILE A 25 4.35 5.21 5.79
N GLY A 26 3.27 6.00 5.91
CA GLY A 26 2.41 6.32 4.76
C GLY A 26 3.19 6.99 3.61
N THR A 27 4.14 7.87 3.94
CA THR A 27 5.02 8.52 2.95
C THR A 27 5.95 7.50 2.29
N LEU A 28 6.60 6.63 3.07
CA LEU A 28 7.50 5.60 2.55
C LEU A 28 6.77 4.62 1.61
N LEU A 29 5.56 4.18 1.96
CA LEU A 29 4.75 3.34 1.07
C LEU A 29 4.40 4.07 -0.25
N GLY A 30 4.11 5.37 -0.18
CA GLY A 30 3.83 6.18 -1.37
C GLY A 30 5.03 6.27 -2.31
N LEU A 31 6.24 6.38 -1.75
CA LEU A 31 7.48 6.42 -2.51
C LEU A 31 7.79 5.07 -3.17
N VAL A 32 7.76 3.99 -2.39
CA VAL A 32 8.09 2.63 -2.86
C VAL A 32 7.06 2.08 -3.85
N SER A 33 5.80 2.50 -3.75
CA SER A 33 4.75 2.09 -4.69
C SER A 33 4.83 2.80 -6.05
N GLY A 34 5.56 3.92 -6.14
CA GLY A 34 5.55 4.81 -7.30
C GLY A 34 4.34 5.77 -7.34
N TRP A 35 3.60 5.90 -6.23
CA TRP A 35 2.42 6.76 -6.14
C TRP A 35 2.78 8.23 -6.42
N PHE A 36 3.86 8.74 -5.81
CA PHE A 36 4.29 10.13 -6.01
C PHE A 36 4.63 10.45 -7.47
N ALA A 37 5.22 9.50 -8.19
CA ALA A 37 5.51 9.65 -9.61
C ALA A 37 4.22 9.71 -10.45
N LEU A 38 3.22 8.87 -10.11
CA LEU A 38 1.93 8.89 -10.79
C LEU A 38 1.13 10.15 -10.51
N GLN A 39 1.03 10.60 -9.26
CA GLN A 39 0.26 11.82 -8.96
C GLN A 39 0.88 13.08 -9.60
N GLY A 40 2.21 13.13 -9.74
CA GLY A 40 2.88 14.23 -10.42
C GLY A 40 2.65 14.20 -11.93
N ARG A 41 2.67 13.00 -12.53
CA ARG A 41 2.49 12.82 -13.98
C ARG A 41 1.02 12.90 -14.43
N PHE A 42 0.10 12.47 -13.57
CA PHE A 42 -1.32 12.30 -13.87
C PHE A 42 -2.17 12.93 -12.76
N PRO A 43 -2.18 14.27 -12.65
CA PRO A 43 -2.94 14.96 -11.62
C PRO A 43 -4.44 14.64 -11.74
N GLU A 44 -5.14 14.64 -10.60
CA GLU A 44 -6.60 14.51 -10.55
C GLU A 44 -7.26 15.63 -11.38
N SER A 45 -8.28 15.25 -12.17
CA SER A 45 -9.12 16.21 -12.89
C SER A 45 -10.45 16.42 -12.17
N ASP A 46 -11.14 17.53 -12.44
CA ASP A 46 -12.48 17.79 -11.88
C ASP A 46 -13.61 17.01 -12.61
N ALA A 47 -13.25 16.09 -13.50
CA ALA A 47 -14.24 15.31 -14.24
C ALA A 47 -15.12 14.49 -13.29
N GLN A 48 -16.44 14.54 -13.50
CA GLN A 48 -17.40 13.77 -12.72
C GLN A 48 -17.20 12.27 -12.96
N SER A 49 -17.12 11.50 -11.88
CA SER A 49 -17.00 10.04 -11.94
C SER A 49 -18.32 9.41 -12.36
N ARG A 50 -18.30 8.53 -13.37
CA ARG A 50 -19.47 7.73 -13.76
C ARG A 50 -19.74 6.59 -12.78
N ARG A 51 -18.69 6.01 -12.21
CA ARG A 51 -18.78 4.92 -11.23
C ARG A 51 -17.66 5.01 -10.23
N THR A 52 -17.99 4.71 -8.98
CA THR A 52 -17.05 4.65 -7.87
C THR A 52 -17.07 3.26 -7.24
N LEU A 53 -15.90 2.63 -7.09
CA LEU A 53 -15.71 1.38 -6.37
C LEU A 53 -14.85 1.68 -5.14
N ARG A 54 -15.46 1.68 -3.95
CA ARG A 54 -14.80 1.98 -2.66
C ARG A 54 -14.31 0.70 -1.99
N MET A 55 -13.37 0.86 -1.05
CA MET A 55 -12.81 -0.21 -0.20
C MET A 55 -12.30 -1.41 -0.99
N ARG A 56 -11.60 -1.13 -2.09
CA ARG A 56 -11.00 -2.15 -2.95
C ARG A 56 -9.55 -2.38 -2.60
N SER A 57 -9.08 -3.56 -3.01
CA SER A 57 -7.72 -3.99 -2.83
C SER A 57 -7.01 -3.99 -4.17
N GLY A 58 -5.74 -3.59 -4.18
CA GLY A 58 -4.92 -3.56 -5.37
C GLY A 58 -3.45 -3.49 -5.02
N LYS A 59 -2.59 -3.91 -5.94
CA LYS A 59 -1.14 -3.77 -5.79
C LYS A 59 -0.66 -2.64 -6.69
N LEU A 60 0.06 -1.67 -6.17
CA LEU A 60 0.72 -0.64 -6.97
C LEU A 60 2.23 -0.73 -6.77
N GLY A 61 2.96 -0.94 -7.87
CA GLY A 61 4.39 -1.22 -7.83
C GLY A 61 4.70 -2.43 -6.94
N ALA A 62 5.49 -2.21 -5.90
CA ALA A 62 5.84 -3.23 -4.92
C ALA A 62 4.79 -3.37 -3.78
N VAL A 63 3.94 -2.36 -3.55
CA VAL A 63 3.10 -2.24 -2.36
C VAL A 63 1.70 -2.78 -2.59
N TYR A 64 1.18 -3.53 -1.62
CA TYR A 64 -0.20 -4.02 -1.62
C TYR A 64 -1.10 -3.16 -0.74
N PHE A 65 -2.12 -2.56 -1.34
CA PHE A 65 -3.15 -1.78 -0.67
C PHE A 65 -4.37 -2.67 -0.48
N SER A 66 -4.74 -2.98 0.78
CA SER A 66 -5.85 -3.88 1.10
C SER A 66 -7.03 -3.10 1.63
N GLY A 67 -8.16 -3.12 0.91
CA GLY A 67 -9.42 -2.52 1.37
C GLY A 67 -9.38 -1.01 1.56
N CYS A 68 -8.36 -0.32 1.05
CA CYS A 68 -8.18 1.12 1.23
C CYS A 68 -8.14 1.91 -0.09
N LEU A 69 -8.28 1.23 -1.24
CA LEU A 69 -8.36 1.90 -2.53
C LEU A 69 -9.80 2.24 -2.89
N THR A 70 -9.96 3.37 -3.56
CA THR A 70 -11.18 3.78 -4.23
C THR A 70 -10.85 4.05 -5.69
N PHE A 71 -11.53 3.34 -6.59
CA PHE A 71 -11.42 3.52 -8.03
C PHE A 71 -12.60 4.34 -8.54
N TYR A 72 -12.32 5.30 -9.41
CA TYR A 72 -13.34 6.08 -10.10
C TYR A 72 -13.15 5.90 -11.60
N ALA A 73 -14.19 5.46 -12.29
CA ALA A 73 -14.23 5.47 -13.75
C ALA A 73 -14.72 6.84 -14.21
N THR A 74 -13.86 7.62 -14.86
CA THR A 74 -14.22 8.89 -15.50
C THR A 74 -14.25 8.68 -17.03
N PRO A 75 -14.88 9.60 -17.80
CA PRO A 75 -14.81 9.54 -19.26
C PRO A 75 -13.37 9.65 -19.79
N ARG A 76 -12.49 10.35 -19.07
CA ARG A 76 -11.10 10.61 -19.48
C ARG A 76 -10.17 9.46 -19.09
N GLY A 77 -10.38 8.84 -17.93
CA GLY A 77 -9.45 7.86 -17.40
C GLY A 77 -9.93 7.09 -16.18
N LEU A 78 -8.97 6.35 -15.60
CA LEU A 78 -9.12 5.69 -14.32
C LEU A 78 -8.49 6.56 -13.24
N ARG A 79 -9.33 7.08 -12.34
CA ARG A 79 -8.85 7.77 -11.16
C ARG A 79 -8.73 6.81 -9.98
N VAL A 80 -7.61 6.88 -9.30
CA VAL A 80 -7.30 6.03 -8.14
C VAL A 80 -7.03 6.91 -6.94
N ARG A 81 -7.72 6.62 -5.83
CA ARG A 81 -7.53 7.30 -4.56
C ARG A 81 -7.32 6.28 -3.45
N VAL A 82 -6.36 6.54 -2.58
CA VAL A 82 -6.19 5.81 -1.33
C VAL A 82 -6.95 6.55 -0.21
N TRP A 83 -7.42 5.83 0.79
CA TRP A 83 -8.08 6.45 1.92
C TRP A 83 -7.10 7.35 2.70
N HIS A 84 -7.46 8.62 2.90
CA HIS A 84 -6.62 9.65 3.52
C HIS A 84 -6.00 9.25 4.86
N LEU A 85 -6.71 8.44 5.65
CA LEU A 85 -6.18 7.97 6.92
C LEU A 85 -4.87 7.19 6.73
N PHE A 86 -4.75 6.35 5.70
CA PHE A 86 -3.55 5.52 5.46
C PHE A 86 -2.44 6.23 4.69
N ALA A 87 -2.74 7.41 4.14
CA ALA A 87 -1.90 8.02 3.13
C ALA A 87 -2.21 9.52 2.94
N PRO A 88 -2.01 10.35 3.97
CA PRO A 88 -2.45 11.75 3.95
C PRO A 88 -1.73 12.61 2.91
N PHE A 89 -0.51 12.24 2.51
CA PHE A 89 0.26 12.96 1.49
C PHE A 89 0.07 12.43 0.07
N GLN A 90 -0.69 11.34 -0.10
CA GLN A 90 -0.91 10.73 -1.40
C GLN A 90 -2.21 11.29 -1.98
N ARG A 91 -2.06 12.16 -2.99
CA ARG A 91 -3.21 12.74 -3.71
C ARG A 91 -3.77 11.70 -4.67
N ALA A 92 -5.05 11.82 -5.02
CA ALA A 92 -5.60 10.99 -6.08
C ALA A 92 -4.92 11.34 -7.40
N PHE A 93 -4.84 10.36 -8.29
CA PHE A 93 -4.29 10.55 -9.63
C PHE A 93 -5.24 9.96 -10.66
N GLU A 94 -5.24 10.50 -11.88
CA GLU A 94 -6.15 10.09 -12.96
C GLU A 94 -5.39 9.72 -14.22
N VAL A 95 -5.29 8.42 -14.49
CA VAL A 95 -4.56 7.92 -15.67
C VAL A 95 -5.51 7.85 -16.86
N PRO A 96 -5.22 8.54 -17.98
CA PRO A 96 -6.04 8.48 -19.19
C PRO A 96 -6.15 7.05 -19.74
N TRP A 97 -7.32 6.68 -20.28
CA TRP A 97 -7.58 5.31 -20.77
C TRP A 97 -6.59 4.87 -21.86
N ASP A 98 -6.13 5.79 -22.72
CA ASP A 98 -5.15 5.56 -23.78
C ASP A 98 -3.73 5.27 -23.26
N GLN A 99 -3.46 5.62 -22.00
CA GLN A 99 -2.20 5.38 -21.29
C GLN A 99 -2.28 4.16 -20.36
N ILE A 100 -3.39 3.45 -20.34
CA ILE A 100 -3.55 2.23 -19.57
C ILE A 100 -3.44 1.03 -20.51
N THR A 101 -2.45 0.18 -20.26
CA THR A 101 -2.35 -1.11 -20.94
C THR A 101 -2.73 -2.22 -19.97
N ALA A 102 -3.84 -2.89 -20.27
CA ALA A 102 -4.34 -4.00 -19.46
C ALA A 102 -3.79 -5.33 -19.99
N THR A 103 -3.22 -6.09 -19.07
CA THR A 103 -2.68 -7.42 -19.30
C THR A 103 -3.34 -8.38 -18.34
N GLU A 104 -3.99 -9.41 -18.85
CA GLU A 104 -4.49 -10.49 -18.00
C GLU A 104 -3.33 -11.25 -17.36
N SER A 105 -3.42 -11.43 -16.04
CA SER A 105 -2.49 -12.25 -15.28
C SER A 105 -3.33 -13.30 -14.55
N ALA A 106 -3.34 -14.50 -15.10
CA ALA A 106 -3.91 -15.65 -14.42
C ALA A 106 -3.14 -15.87 -13.11
N SER A 107 -3.80 -15.69 -11.99
CA SER A 107 -3.39 -16.30 -10.73
C SER A 107 -4.34 -17.46 -10.47
N TRP A 108 -3.80 -18.52 -9.88
CA TRP A 108 -4.48 -19.81 -9.70
C TRP A 108 -5.88 -19.73 -9.03
N ILE A 109 -6.13 -18.70 -8.21
CA ILE A 109 -7.38 -18.59 -7.41
C ILE A 109 -8.28 -17.40 -7.83
N ARG A 110 -7.73 -16.35 -8.45
CA ARG A 110 -8.50 -15.20 -8.96
C ARG A 110 -7.80 -14.59 -10.16
N THR A 111 -8.56 -14.34 -11.22
CA THR A 111 -8.07 -13.59 -12.38
C THR A 111 -7.76 -12.16 -11.93
N ARG A 112 -6.50 -11.74 -12.11
CA ARG A 112 -6.08 -10.37 -11.83
C ARG A 112 -5.67 -9.72 -13.12
N VAL A 113 -5.97 -8.44 -13.26
CA VAL A 113 -5.52 -7.63 -14.39
C VAL A 113 -4.35 -6.80 -13.93
N ARG A 114 -3.24 -6.93 -14.65
CA ARG A 114 -2.06 -6.09 -14.52
C ARG A 114 -2.24 -4.89 -15.45
N LEU A 115 -2.35 -3.71 -14.86
CA LEU A 115 -2.45 -2.43 -15.55
C LEU A 115 -1.07 -1.78 -15.56
N SER A 116 -0.52 -1.54 -16.74
CA SER A 116 0.64 -0.65 -16.89
C SER A 116 0.11 0.77 -17.06
N LEU A 117 0.55 1.68 -16.18
CA LEU A 117 0.09 3.05 -16.13
C LEU A 117 1.14 3.98 -16.74
N GLY A 118 0.82 4.59 -17.89
CA GLY A 118 1.70 5.50 -18.63
C GLY A 118 2.47 4.83 -19.78
N LYS A 119 2.85 5.65 -20.77
CA LYS A 119 3.77 5.28 -21.87
C LYS A 119 4.97 6.24 -21.85
N PRO A 120 6.21 5.81 -21.49
CA PRO A 120 6.58 4.51 -20.91
C PRO A 120 5.94 4.30 -19.53
N SER A 121 5.81 3.02 -19.12
CA SER A 121 5.15 2.59 -17.88
C SER A 121 5.78 3.24 -16.65
N ALA A 122 5.05 4.16 -16.02
CA ALA A 122 5.49 4.83 -14.79
C ALA A 122 5.31 3.93 -13.57
N ALA A 123 4.24 3.13 -13.56
CA ALA A 123 3.99 2.15 -12.52
C ALA A 123 3.10 1.01 -13.04
N THR A 124 3.17 -0.12 -12.34
CA THR A 124 2.24 -1.23 -12.56
C THR A 124 1.22 -1.27 -11.45
N MET A 125 -0.06 -1.33 -11.78
CA MET A 125 -1.14 -1.66 -10.84
C MET A 125 -1.67 -3.08 -11.10
N ARG A 126 -2.12 -3.78 -10.07
CA ARG A 126 -2.87 -5.04 -10.19
C ARG A 126 -4.18 -4.91 -9.46
N ILE A 127 -5.28 -5.20 -10.15
CA ILE A 127 -6.62 -5.20 -9.59
C ILE A 127 -7.34 -6.51 -9.94
N ASP A 128 -8.47 -6.75 -9.30
CA ASP A 128 -9.34 -7.88 -9.62
C ASP A 128 -9.96 -7.70 -11.02
N ALA A 129 -10.03 -8.78 -11.81
CA ALA A 129 -10.56 -8.71 -13.17
C ALA A 129 -12.02 -8.25 -13.20
N HIS A 130 -12.82 -8.67 -12.22
CA HIS A 130 -14.22 -8.25 -12.14
C HIS A 130 -14.34 -6.75 -11.84
N ASP A 131 -13.48 -6.21 -10.97
CA ASP A 131 -13.46 -4.77 -10.72
C ASP A 131 -13.00 -3.99 -11.96
N TRP A 132 -12.04 -4.54 -12.74
CA TRP A 132 -11.61 -3.95 -14.01
C TRP A 132 -12.73 -3.89 -15.04
N GLU A 133 -13.43 -5.00 -15.27
CA GLU A 133 -14.58 -5.07 -16.19
C GLU A 133 -15.67 -4.08 -15.80
N ARG A 134 -15.99 -3.96 -14.50
CA ARG A 134 -16.97 -3.00 -14.00
C ARG A 134 -16.57 -1.55 -14.25
N LEU A 135 -15.27 -1.23 -14.15
CA LEU A 135 -14.77 0.10 -14.44
C LEU A 135 -14.85 0.43 -15.93
N LEU A 136 -14.53 -0.53 -16.80
CA LEU A 136 -14.63 -0.37 -18.25
C LEU A 136 -16.07 -0.25 -18.74
N ALA A 137 -16.96 -1.11 -18.24
CA ALA A 137 -18.39 -1.03 -18.53
C ALA A 137 -18.96 0.36 -18.16
N ALA A 138 -18.58 0.88 -16.99
CA ALA A 138 -18.98 2.22 -16.57
C ALA A 138 -18.38 3.35 -17.42
N ALA A 139 -17.16 3.15 -17.95
CA ALA A 139 -16.52 4.10 -18.85
C ALA A 139 -17.09 4.04 -20.29
N GLY A 140 -17.91 3.04 -20.61
CA GLY A 140 -18.34 2.76 -21.98
C GLY A 140 -17.16 2.33 -22.88
N LYS A 141 -16.15 1.69 -22.27
CA LYS A 141 -14.95 1.19 -22.96
C LYS A 141 -15.01 -0.33 -23.01
N THR A 142 -14.50 -0.91 -24.09
CA THR A 142 -14.27 -2.35 -24.20
C THR A 142 -12.81 -2.65 -23.89
N SER A 143 -12.54 -3.76 -23.21
CA SER A 143 -11.16 -4.18 -22.96
C SER A 143 -10.48 -4.50 -24.28
N THR A 144 -9.52 -3.68 -24.73
CA THR A 144 -8.48 -4.15 -25.65
C THR A 144 -7.46 -4.92 -24.80
N THR A 145 -7.85 -6.10 -24.34
CA THR A 145 -6.94 -6.99 -23.62
C THR A 145 -6.03 -7.64 -24.66
N ASP A 146 -4.81 -7.14 -24.80
CA ASP A 146 -3.78 -7.92 -25.45
C ASP A 146 -3.42 -9.08 -24.49
N ARG A 147 -3.38 -10.32 -24.99
CA ARG A 147 -3.03 -11.51 -24.19
C ARG A 147 -1.52 -11.71 -24.23
N PRO A 148 -0.74 -11.33 -23.21
CA PRO A 148 0.65 -11.76 -23.16
C PRO A 148 0.76 -13.19 -22.63
N THR A 149 1.69 -13.92 -23.23
CA THR A 149 2.20 -15.22 -22.80
C THR A 149 2.89 -15.08 -21.44
N VAL A 150 2.36 -15.75 -20.41
CA VAL A 150 2.86 -15.67 -19.04
C VAL A 150 4.13 -16.50 -18.89
N SER A 151 5.27 -15.86 -18.55
CA SER A 151 6.35 -16.55 -17.84
C SER A 151 6.13 -16.38 -16.32
N PRO A 152 6.11 -17.46 -15.54
CA PRO A 152 5.85 -17.39 -14.11
C PRO A 152 7.15 -17.04 -13.39
N ARG A 153 7.63 -15.79 -13.51
CA ARG A 153 8.76 -15.36 -12.67
C ARG A 153 8.23 -14.90 -11.32
N SER A 154 8.19 -15.86 -10.40
CA SER A 154 7.96 -15.65 -8.99
C SER A 154 8.91 -14.56 -8.46
N ARG A 155 8.33 -13.46 -7.99
CA ARG A 155 9.04 -12.50 -7.16
C ARG A 155 8.40 -12.56 -5.78
N ALA A 156 8.83 -13.56 -5.00
CA ALA A 156 8.64 -13.61 -3.55
C ALA A 156 9.53 -12.55 -2.85
N THR A 157 10.64 -12.17 -3.48
CA THR A 157 11.66 -11.22 -3.00
C THR A 157 11.11 -9.86 -2.51
N PRO A 158 10.19 -9.16 -3.20
CA PRO A 158 9.70 -7.86 -2.74
C PRO A 158 8.78 -7.95 -1.51
N ILE A 159 8.14 -9.09 -1.25
CA ILE A 159 7.24 -9.24 -0.10
C ILE A 159 8.06 -9.43 1.18
N VAL A 160 9.11 -10.26 1.11
CA VAL A 160 10.03 -10.47 2.24
C VAL A 160 10.79 -9.19 2.55
N LEU A 161 11.25 -8.45 1.53
CA LEU A 161 11.91 -7.17 1.74
C LEU A 161 10.98 -6.14 2.38
N GLN A 162 9.72 -6.04 1.93
CA GLN A 162 8.73 -5.16 2.55
C GLN A 162 8.49 -5.55 4.03
N TRP A 163 8.35 -6.85 4.32
CA TRP A 163 8.19 -7.34 5.70
C TRP A 163 9.42 -7.03 6.56
N LEU A 164 10.63 -7.23 6.04
CA LEU A 164 11.87 -6.91 6.74
C LEU A 164 12.01 -5.41 7.03
N VAL A 165 11.68 -4.55 6.07
CA VAL A 165 11.72 -3.09 6.27
C VAL A 165 10.72 -2.66 7.33
N VAL A 166 9.49 -3.17 7.29
CA VAL A 166 8.46 -2.84 8.29
C VAL A 166 8.85 -3.36 9.67
N THR A 167 9.37 -4.59 9.75
CA THR A 167 9.77 -5.22 11.02
C THR A 167 11.01 -4.55 11.59
N ALA A 168 12.02 -4.24 10.78
CA ALA A 168 13.21 -3.52 11.21
C ALA A 168 12.84 -2.13 11.71
N PHE A 169 11.98 -1.40 10.99
CA PHE A 169 11.53 -0.08 11.41
C PHE A 169 10.73 -0.14 12.72
N ALA A 170 9.81 -1.11 12.85
CA ALA A 170 9.04 -1.33 14.07
C ALA A 170 9.92 -1.77 15.26
N ALA A 171 10.95 -2.58 15.03
CA ALA A 171 11.90 -3.00 16.05
C ALA A 171 12.79 -1.82 16.48
N THR A 172 13.33 -1.04 15.54
CA THR A 172 14.06 0.20 15.84
C THR A 172 13.18 1.17 16.62
N PHE A 173 11.88 1.25 16.32
CA PHE A 173 10.90 2.06 17.04
C PHE A 173 10.66 1.57 18.47
N LEU A 174 10.30 0.29 18.65
CA LEU A 174 9.98 -0.28 19.96
C LEU A 174 11.19 -0.36 20.89
N TYR A 175 12.40 -0.45 20.34
CA TYR A 175 13.63 -0.57 21.11
C TYR A 175 14.40 0.76 21.27
N GLY A 176 14.51 1.56 20.21
CA GLY A 176 15.31 2.77 20.20
C GLY A 176 14.67 3.93 20.97
N VAL A 177 13.35 4.07 20.89
CA VAL A 177 12.65 5.21 21.48
C VAL A 177 12.63 5.19 23.01
N PRO A 178 12.33 4.06 23.69
CA PRO A 178 12.42 4.00 25.15
C PRO A 178 13.84 4.34 25.66
N ARG A 179 14.88 3.88 24.95
CA ARG A 179 16.27 4.12 25.34
C ARG A 179 16.74 5.55 25.11
N LEU A 180 16.33 6.18 24.01
CA LEU A 180 16.63 7.59 23.76
C LEU A 180 15.94 8.52 24.77
N MET A 181 14.86 8.07 25.39
CA MET A 181 14.10 8.83 26.40
C MET A 181 14.46 8.47 27.86
N GLY A 182 15.54 7.71 28.08
CA GLY A 182 16.05 7.43 29.43
C GLY A 182 15.27 6.35 30.20
N ALA A 183 14.47 5.51 29.54
CA ALA A 183 13.88 4.35 30.19
C ALA A 183 14.98 3.31 30.47
N GLU A 184 15.32 3.12 31.75
CA GLU A 184 16.28 2.10 32.19
C GLU A 184 15.79 0.67 31.87
N GLU A 185 14.47 0.45 31.97
CA GLU A 185 13.79 -0.78 31.55
C GLU A 185 13.07 -0.59 30.22
N GLY A 186 13.83 -0.55 29.13
CA GLY A 186 13.25 -0.60 27.78
C GLY A 186 12.55 -1.94 27.51
N VAL A 187 11.61 -1.95 26.55
CA VAL A 187 11.00 -3.20 26.06
C VAL A 187 12.11 -4.17 25.65
N PRO A 188 12.12 -5.41 26.18
CA PRO A 188 13.15 -6.38 25.84
C PRO A 188 13.29 -6.52 24.32
N LEU A 189 14.53 -6.49 23.81
CA LEU A 189 14.83 -6.48 22.37
C LEU A 189 14.07 -7.58 21.61
N HIS A 190 13.94 -8.76 22.21
CA HIS A 190 13.21 -9.87 21.63
C HIS A 190 11.71 -9.57 21.47
N ILE A 191 11.05 -8.89 22.41
CA ILE A 191 9.64 -8.46 22.29
C ILE A 191 9.49 -7.40 21.20
N ALA A 192 10.41 -6.43 21.14
CA ALA A 192 10.41 -5.38 20.11
C ALA A 192 10.53 -5.94 18.68
N ILE A 193 11.23 -7.06 18.50
CA ILE A 193 11.40 -7.73 17.20
C ILE A 193 10.28 -8.76 16.95
N LEU A 194 9.94 -9.57 17.97
CA LEU A 194 8.98 -10.66 17.83
C LEU A 194 7.56 -10.16 17.70
N PHE A 195 7.15 -9.09 18.37
CA PHE A 195 5.77 -8.62 18.31
C PHE A 195 5.36 -8.18 16.89
N PRO A 196 6.11 -7.30 16.19
CA PRO A 196 5.82 -7.01 14.79
C PRO A 196 6.02 -8.24 13.90
N GLY A 197 7.11 -9.01 14.13
CA GLY A 197 7.42 -10.20 13.34
C GLY A 197 6.30 -11.24 13.35
N ILE A 198 5.69 -11.48 14.51
CA ILE A 198 4.59 -12.43 14.72
C ILE A 198 3.27 -11.86 14.18
N VAL A 199 2.92 -10.61 14.51
CA VAL A 199 1.65 -10.01 14.02
C VAL A 199 1.63 -9.94 12.49
N PHE A 200 2.71 -9.46 11.88
CA PHE A 200 2.81 -9.38 10.42
C PHE A 200 3.08 -10.76 9.78
N GLY A 201 3.82 -11.64 10.47
CA GLY A 201 4.09 -13.01 10.04
C GLY A 201 2.84 -13.88 9.98
N ILE A 202 2.01 -13.86 11.03
CA ILE A 202 0.72 -14.56 11.09
C ILE A 202 -0.21 -14.07 9.99
N GLY A 203 -0.31 -12.75 9.77
CA GLY A 203 -1.11 -12.20 8.68
C GLY A 203 -0.67 -12.72 7.29
N THR A 204 0.64 -12.91 7.10
CA THR A 204 1.21 -13.44 5.85
C THR A 204 1.00 -14.96 5.73
N LEU A 205 1.13 -15.70 6.84
CA LEU A 205 0.87 -17.14 6.94
C LEU A 205 -0.61 -17.47 6.72
N ILE A 206 -1.54 -16.72 7.31
CA ILE A 206 -2.99 -16.86 7.04
C ILE A 206 -3.27 -16.63 5.55
N ARG A 207 -2.57 -15.65 4.95
CA ARG A 207 -2.67 -15.39 3.51
C ARG A 207 -2.17 -16.56 2.68
N LEU A 208 -1.06 -17.19 3.08
CA LEU A 208 -0.51 -18.38 2.42
C LEU A 208 -1.35 -19.64 2.65
N ALA A 209 -1.94 -19.80 3.84
CA ALA A 209 -2.81 -20.90 4.19
C ALA A 209 -4.15 -20.83 3.44
N ARG A 210 -4.67 -19.62 3.16
CA ARG A 210 -5.81 -19.42 2.25
C ARG A 210 -5.47 -19.60 0.77
N LEU A 211 -4.20 -19.84 0.42
CA LEU A 211 -3.72 -20.09 -0.94
C LEU A 211 -3.39 -21.58 -1.18
N ARG A 212 -3.53 -22.45 -0.17
CA ARG A 212 -3.56 -23.92 -0.30
C ARG A 212 -5.01 -24.40 -0.25
#